data_AF-A0A3C0FWI4-F1
#
_entry.id   AF-A0A3C0FWI4-F1
#
_cell.length_a   1.000
_cell.length_b   1.000
_cell.length_c   1.000
_cell.angle_alpha   90.00
_cell.angle_beta   90.00
_cell.angle_gamma   90.00
#
_symmetry.space_group_name_H-M   'P 1'
#
loop_
_entity.id
_entity.type
_entity.pdbx_description
1 polymer ?
#
loop_
_entity_poly.entity_id
_entity_poly.type
_entity_poly.pdbx_seq_one_letter_code
_entity_poly.pdbx_strand_id
1 'polypeptide(L)' 'PLIRGKLLKLWRRMRSTMNPIEAWTAIQNDPVLRESYVASRGKGGFVRATWDEATELVAASNA' A
#
# COMPACT_ATOMS: atom_id res chain seq x y z
N PRO A 1 10.98 4.24 -7.35
CA PRO A 1 10.12 3.08 -7.69
C PRO A 1 8.72 3.55 -8.13
N LEU A 2 7.92 2.73 -8.81
CA LEU A 2 6.54 3.05 -9.16
C LEU A 2 5.57 2.14 -8.41
N ILE A 3 4.58 2.73 -7.72
CA ILE A 3 3.56 2.00 -6.95
C ILE A 3 2.18 2.48 -7.43
N ARG A 4 1.17 1.60 -7.37
CA ARG A 4 -0.22 1.98 -7.68
C ARG A 4 -0.65 3.09 -6.71
N GLY A 5 -1.05 4.26 -7.24
CA GLY A 5 -1.37 5.42 -6.42
C GLY A 5 -2.47 5.17 -5.38
N LYS A 6 -3.48 4.35 -5.72
CA LYS A 6 -4.53 3.95 -4.76
C LYS A 6 -3.96 3.19 -3.55
N LEU A 7 -3.06 2.23 -3.79
CA LEU A 7 -2.39 1.51 -2.71
C LEU A 7 -1.53 2.45 -1.88
N LEU A 8 -0.73 3.30 -2.53
CA LEU A 8 0.18 4.20 -1.83
C LEU A 8 -0.56 5.23 -0.97
N LYS A 9 -1.73 5.69 -1.43
CA LYS A 9 -2.61 6.56 -0.64
C LYS A 9 -3.11 5.87 0.63
N LEU A 10 -3.54 4.61 0.53
CA LEU A 10 -3.96 3.81 1.69
C LEU A 10 -2.78 3.57 2.64
N TRP A 11 -1.63 3.17 2.10
CA TRP A 11 -0.40 2.94 2.84
C TRP A 11 -0.01 4.15 3.69
N ARG A 12 0.13 5.32 3.09
CA ARG A 12 0.48 6.57 3.79
C ARG A 12 -0.54 6.94 4.86
N ARG A 13 -1.83 6.75 4.57
CA ARG A 13 -2.89 7.01 5.55
C ARG A 13 -2.73 6.11 6.77
N MET A 14 -2.53 4.81 6.60
CA MET A 14 -2.36 3.89 7.73
C MET A 14 -1.03 4.12 8.47
N ARG A 15 0.07 4.31 7.73
CA ARG A 15 1.40 4.59 8.29
C ARG A 15 1.49 5.88 9.10
N SER A 16 0.53 6.78 8.97
CA SER A 16 0.46 7.98 9.82
C SER A 16 0.18 7.66 11.30
N THR A 17 -0.38 6.49 11.60
CA THR A 17 -0.78 6.09 12.96
C THR A 17 -0.35 4.68 13.36
N MET A 18 -0.11 3.80 12.39
CA MET A 18 0.23 2.39 12.60
C MET A 18 1.68 2.10 12.22
N ASN A 19 2.26 1.08 12.84
CA ASN A 19 3.54 0.54 12.40
C ASN A 19 3.39 -0.16 11.01
N PRO A 20 4.49 -0.49 10.30
CA PRO A 20 4.40 -1.03 8.94
C PRO A 20 3.60 -2.33 8.81
N ILE A 21 3.78 -3.26 9.75
CA ILE A 21 3.13 -4.58 9.72
C ILE A 21 1.64 -4.44 10.04
N GLU A 22 1.29 -3.63 11.05
CA GLU A 22 -0.09 -3.31 11.39
C GLU A 22 -0.80 -2.60 10.24
N ALA A 23 -0.14 -1.61 9.61
CA ALA A 23 -0.69 -0.87 8.48
C ALA A 23 -0.99 -1.80 7.30
N TRP A 24 -0.06 -2.69 6.96
CA TRP A 24 -0.27 -3.67 5.89
C TRP A 24 -1.42 -4.63 6.26
N THR A 25 -1.37 -5.21 7.45
CA THR A 25 -2.40 -6.13 7.96
C THR A 25 -3.78 -5.51 7.92
N ALA A 26 -3.92 -4.25 8.35
CA ALA A 26 -5.19 -3.52 8.34
C ALA A 26 -5.73 -3.31 6.92
N ILE A 27 -4.88 -2.98 5.94
CA ILE A 27 -5.28 -2.84 4.53
C ILE A 27 -5.73 -4.18 3.94
N GLN A 28 -5.05 -5.28 4.31
CA GLN A 28 -5.32 -6.61 3.75
C GLN A 28 -6.57 -7.26 4.36
N ASN A 29 -6.82 -7.05 5.65
CA ASN A 29 -7.95 -7.63 6.38
C ASN A 29 -9.28 -6.91 6.11
N ASP A 30 -9.24 -5.67 5.64
CA ASP A 30 -10.45 -4.97 5.19
C ASP A 30 -10.70 -5.26 3.69
N PRO A 31 -11.75 -6.04 3.35
CA PRO A 31 -12.04 -6.42 1.97
C PRO A 31 -12.35 -5.21 1.08
N VAL A 32 -12.95 -4.15 1.63
CA VAL A 32 -13.28 -2.92 0.89
C VAL A 32 -12.02 -2.15 0.54
N LEU A 33 -11.10 -2.01 1.50
CA LEU A 33 -9.81 -1.36 1.24
C LEU A 33 -8.99 -2.16 0.24
N ARG A 34 -8.93 -3.48 0.40
CA ARG A 34 -8.21 -4.38 -0.51
C ARG A 34 -8.74 -4.29 -1.93
N GLU A 35 -10.05 -4.40 -2.12
CA GLU A 35 -10.68 -4.33 -3.44
C GLU A 35 -10.39 -2.98 -4.13
N SER A 36 -10.40 -1.89 -3.37
CA SER A 36 -10.26 -0.53 -3.91
C SER A 36 -8.98 -0.32 -4.74
N TYR A 37 -7.87 -0.99 -4.41
CA TYR A 37 -6.63 -0.94 -5.18
C TYR A 37 -6.42 -2.17 -6.07
N VAL A 38 -6.92 -3.36 -5.69
CA VAL A 38 -6.81 -4.58 -6.52
C VAL A 38 -7.61 -4.43 -7.83
N ALA A 39 -8.83 -3.88 -7.78
CA ALA A 39 -9.66 -3.65 -8.97
C ALA A 39 -9.07 -2.62 -9.95
N SER A 40 -8.01 -1.90 -9.54
CA SER A 40 -7.28 -0.94 -10.38
C SER A 40 -6.02 -1.51 -11.05
N ARG A 41 -5.74 -2.81 -10.87
CA ARG A 41 -4.65 -3.49 -11.59
C ARG A 41 -4.92 -3.47 -13.10
N GLY A 42 -3.88 -3.22 -13.89
CA GLY A 42 -3.98 -3.06 -15.35
C GLY A 42 -4.57 -1.73 -15.85
N LYS A 43 -5.05 -0.84 -14.95
CA LYS A 43 -5.75 0.41 -15.33
C LYS A 43 -4.88 1.68 -15.21
N GLY A 44 -3.56 1.55 -15.16
CA GLY A 44 -2.65 2.70 -14.98
C GLY A 44 -2.76 3.37 -13.61
N GLY A 45 -2.31 4.62 -13.48
CA GLY A 45 -2.29 5.35 -12.20
C GLY A 45 -1.14 4.95 -11.27
N PHE A 46 0.03 4.71 -11.85
CA PHE A 46 1.27 4.59 -11.07
C PHE A 46 1.74 5.97 -10.63
N VAL A 47 2.28 6.05 -9.42
CA VAL A 47 2.91 7.25 -8.88
C VAL A 47 4.33 6.92 -8.43
N ARG A 48 5.19 7.93 -8.43
CA ARG A 48 6.58 7.75 -7.98
C ARG A 48 6.63 7.66 -6.45
N ALA A 49 7.29 6.61 -5.97
CA ALA A 49 7.63 6.39 -4.58
C ALA A 49 9.14 6.50 -4.39
N THR A 50 9.56 6.78 -3.16
CA THR A 50 10.97 6.68 -2.76
C THR A 50 11.39 5.22 -2.66
N TRP A 51 12.70 4.97 -2.58
CA TRP A 51 13.19 3.62 -2.33
C TRP A 51 12.80 3.13 -0.95
N ASP A 52 12.94 3.96 0.08
CA ASP A 52 12.59 3.60 1.46
C ASP A 52 11.12 3.18 1.60
N GLU A 53 10.19 3.95 1.01
CA GLU A 53 8.76 3.64 1.08
C GLU A 53 8.41 2.33 0.34
N ALA A 54 9.05 2.08 -0.80
CA ALA A 54 8.85 0.84 -1.55
C ALA A 54 9.41 -0.37 -0.81
N THR A 55 10.61 -0.25 -0.23
CA THR A 55 11.27 -1.32 0.53
C THR A 55 10.51 -1.64 1.81
N GLU A 56 10.09 -0.62 2.58
CA GLU A 56 9.29 -0.81 3.80
C GLU A 56 7.98 -1.54 3.51
N LEU A 57 7.25 -1.12 2.46
CA LEU A 57 5.99 -1.76 2.07
C LEU A 57 6.19 -3.21 1.64
N VAL A 58 7.23 -3.51 0.87
CA VAL A 58 7.55 -4.89 0.44
C VAL A 58 7.97 -5.74 1.64
N ALA A 59 8.79 -5.22 2.54
CA ALA A 59 9.21 -5.93 3.75
C ALA A 59 8.00 -6.24 4.65
N ALA A 60 7.14 -5.26 4.92
CA ALA A 60 5.91 -5.45 5.69
C ALA A 60 4.95 -6.47 5.04
N SER A 61 4.97 -6.58 3.71
CA SER A 61 4.14 -7.55 3.00
C SER A 61 4.60 -9.00 3.07
N ASN A 62 5.84 -9.24 3.51
CA ASN A 62 6.47 -10.56 3.64
C ASN A 62 6.82 -10.93 5.09
N ALA A 63 6.42 -10.10 6.06
CA ALA A 63 6.52 -10.38 7.49
C ALA A 63 5.29 -11.16 7.96
#